data_AF-A0A2E5U346-F1
#
_entry.id   AF-A0A2E5U346-F1
#
_cell.length_a   1.000
_cell.length_b   1.000
_cell.length_c   1.000
_cell.angle_alpha   90.00
_cell.angle_beta   90.00
_cell.angle_gamma   90.00
#
_symmetry.space_group_name_H-M   'P 1'
#
loop_
_entity.id
_entity.type
_entity.pdbx_description
1 polymer ?
#
loop_
_entity_poly.entity_id
_entity_poly.type
_entity_poly.pdbx_seq_one_letter_code
_entity_poly.pdbx_strand_id
1 'polypeptide(L)' 'MNFKSFFLVLVGMSFLGMSGGYVIGFYLQKVIPENSDGYWFYISVPIMALSSFMIMYGALFLKNSNDGK' A
#
# COMPACT_ATOMS: atom_id res chain seq x y z
N MET A 1 -6.69 -21.07 1.20
CA MET A 1 -6.90 -19.66 0.75
C MET A 1 -7.08 -19.67 -0.75
N ASN A 2 -8.11 -19.01 -1.27
CA ASN A 2 -8.28 -18.90 -2.72
C ASN A 2 -7.12 -18.11 -3.34
N PHE A 3 -6.60 -18.58 -4.48
CA PHE A 3 -5.45 -17.96 -5.17
C PHE A 3 -5.72 -16.49 -5.52
N LYS A 4 -6.97 -16.14 -5.83
CA LYS A 4 -7.41 -14.76 -6.04
C LYS A 4 -7.24 -13.87 -4.81
N SER A 5 -7.59 -14.35 -3.63
CA SER A 5 -7.44 -13.58 -2.38
C SER A 5 -5.97 -13.39 -2.04
N PHE A 6 -5.16 -14.42 -2.24
CA PHE A 6 -3.71 -14.34 -2.05
C PHE A 6 -3.07 -13.32 -3.00
N PHE A 7 -3.43 -13.37 -4.29
CA PHE A 7 -2.91 -12.44 -5.28
C PHE A 7 -3.30 -10.98 -5.00
N LEU A 8 -4.55 -10.74 -4.57
CA LEU A 8 -5.01 -9.39 -4.23
C LEU A 8 -4.26 -8.81 -3.02
N VAL A 9 -4.05 -9.62 -1.98
CA VAL A 9 -3.27 -9.22 -0.80
C VAL A 9 -1.81 -8.98 -1.17
N LEU A 10 -1.21 -9.85 -2.00
CA LEU A 10 0.17 -9.70 -2.45
C LEU A 10 0.39 -8.40 -3.23
N VAL A 11 -0.50 -8.07 -4.18
CA VAL A 11 -0.45 -6.81 -4.94
C VAL A 11 -0.62 -5.61 -4.01
N GLY A 12 -1.58 -5.68 -3.07
CA GLY A 12 -1.78 -4.62 -2.08
C GLY A 12 -0.54 -4.39 -1.21
N MET A 13 0.11 -5.47 -0.75
CA MET A 13 1.32 -5.41 0.07
C MET A 13 2.50 -4.80 -0.69
N SER A 14 2.65 -5.11 -1.98
CA SER A 14 3.69 -4.51 -2.85
C SER A 14 3.48 -3.01 -3.03
N PHE A 15 2.24 -2.58 -3.27
CA PHE A 15 1.91 -1.15 -3.37
C PHE A 15 2.11 -0.41 -2.04
N LEU A 16 1.78 -1.07 -0.91
CA LEU A 16 1.99 -0.51 0.43
C LEU A 16 3.48 -0.36 0.72
N GLY A 17 4.30 -1.34 0.36
CA GLY A 17 5.76 -1.27 0.48
C GLY A 17 6.37 -0.18 -0.39
N MET A 18 5.92 -0.02 -1.63
CA MET A 18 6.39 1.02 -2.55
C MET A 18 6.03 2.43 -2.03
N SER A 19 4.81 2.61 -1.53
CA SER A 19 4.36 3.87 -0.93
C SER A 19 5.08 4.16 0.39
N GLY A 20 5.19 3.17 1.28
CA GLY A 20 5.90 3.31 2.54
C GLY A 20 7.38 3.64 2.35
N GLY A 21 8.03 2.96 1.40
CA GLY A 21 9.41 3.25 0.98
C GLY A 21 9.58 4.68 0.45
N TYR A 22 8.61 5.18 -0.30
CA TYR A 22 8.61 6.56 -0.77
C TYR A 22 8.48 7.58 0.38
N VAL A 23 7.56 7.37 1.33
CA VAL A 23 7.43 8.22 2.54
C VAL A 23 8.73 8.23 3.33
N ILE A 24 9.31 7.05 3.57
CA ILE A 24 10.57 6.90 4.32
C ILE A 24 11.70 7.61 3.58
N GLY A 25 11.83 7.39 2.26
CA GLY A 25 12.81 8.04 1.40
C GLY A 25 12.68 9.56 1.41
N PHE A 26 11.45 10.08 1.36
CA PHE A 26 11.19 11.53 1.47
C PHE A 26 11.64 12.10 2.82
N TYR A 27 11.35 11.41 3.92
CA TYR A 27 11.82 11.82 5.24
C TYR A 27 13.35 11.75 5.37
N LEU A 28 14.00 10.73 4.78
CA LEU A 28 15.47 10.64 4.71
C LEU A 28 16.06 11.78 3.86
N GLN A 29 15.41 12.13 2.75
CA GLN A 29 15.82 13.25 1.90
C GLN A 29 15.60 14.62 2.56
N LYS A 30 14.72 14.72 3.57
CA LYS A 30 14.62 15.92 4.40
C LYS A 30 15.80 16.05 5.38
N VAL A 31 16.47 14.94 5.71
CA VAL A 31 17.68 14.90 6.56
C VAL A 31 18.96 15.14 5.74
N ILE A 32 18.95 14.81 4.44
CA ILE A 32 20.07 15.02 3.50
C ILE A 32 19.66 16.14 2.54
N PRO A 33 20.13 17.38 2.70
CA PRO A 33 19.54 18.56 2.08
C PRO A 33 19.88 18.64 0.58
N GLU A 34 19.14 17.91 -0.25
CA GLU A 34 19.13 18.11 -1.69
C GLU A 34 17.67 18.22 -2.17
N ASN A 35 17.25 19.48 -2.34
CA ASN A 35 16.11 19.96 -3.13
C ASN A 35 15.04 18.91 -3.45
N SER A 36 13.91 18.94 -2.75
CA SER A 36 12.71 18.31 -3.29
C SER A 36 11.45 19.03 -2.83
N ASP A 37 10.79 19.65 -3.80
CA ASP A 37 9.44 20.18 -3.69
C ASP A 37 8.52 19.06 -3.19
N GLY A 38 7.98 19.22 -1.98
CA GLY A 38 7.23 18.20 -1.25
C GLY A 38 5.88 17.77 -1.86
N TYR A 39 5.64 18.05 -3.14
CA TYR A 39 4.39 17.78 -3.84
C TYR A 39 4.13 16.28 -4.01
N TRP A 40 5.18 15.50 -4.23
CA TRP A 40 5.08 14.06 -4.43
C TRP A 40 4.74 13.28 -3.14
N PHE A 41 5.03 13.86 -1.97
CA PHE A 41 4.64 13.29 -0.67
C PHE A 41 3.11 13.18 -0.54
N TYR A 42 2.38 14.20 -1.03
CA TYR A 42 0.92 14.21 -0.96
C TYR A 42 0.26 13.12 -1.80
N ILE A 43 0.92 12.66 -2.87
CA ILE A 43 0.44 11.55 -3.71
C ILE A 43 0.68 10.18 -3.04
N SER A 44 1.69 10.08 -2.17
CA SER A 44 1.97 8.85 -1.44
C SER A 44 0.88 8.52 -0.41
N VAL A 45 0.30 9.52 0.25
CA VAL A 45 -0.75 9.33 1.25
C VAL A 45 -2.00 8.59 0.70
N PRO A 46 -2.63 9.00 -0.42
CA PRO A 46 -3.77 8.29 -0.98
C PRO A 46 -3.39 6.90 -1.55
N ILE A 47 -2.17 6.73 -2.09
CA ILE A 47 -1.69 5.41 -2.53
C ILE A 47 -1.57 4.47 -1.32
N MET A 48 -1.09 4.96 -0.18
CA MET A 48 -1.02 4.21 1.06
C MET A 48 -2.41 3.82 1.57
N ALA A 49 -3.36 4.76 1.56
CA ALA A 49 -4.74 4.48 1.94
C ALA A 49 -5.39 3.42 1.03
N LEU A 50 -5.19 3.53 -0.29
CA LEU A 50 -5.71 2.59 -1.27
C LEU A 50 -5.11 1.18 -1.10
N SER A 51 -3.81 1.10 -0.86
CA SER A 51 -3.11 -0.17 -0.63
C SER A 51 -3.59 -0.88 0.64
N SER A 52 -3.75 -0.15 1.75
CA SER A 52 -4.34 -0.68 2.98
C SER A 52 -5.77 -1.16 2.78
N PHE A 53 -6.58 -0.42 2.02
CA PHE A 53 -7.95 -0.82 1.71
C PHE A 53 -7.98 -2.12 0.90
N MET A 54 -7.12 -2.25 -0.12
CA MET A 54 -7.00 -3.48 -0.92
C MET A 54 -6.58 -4.69 -0.08
N ILE A 55 -5.61 -4.53 0.82
CA ILE A 55 -5.15 -5.60 1.72
C ILE A 55 -6.28 -6.01 2.67
N MET A 56 -6.95 -5.03 3.30
CA MET A 56 -8.04 -5.28 4.22
C MET A 56 -9.21 -5.99 3.53
N TYR A 57 -9.59 -5.55 2.32
CA TYR A 57 -10.63 -6.18 1.51
C TYR A 57 -10.25 -7.62 1.10
N GLY A 58 -9.02 -7.83 0.64
CA GLY A 58 -8.51 -9.14 0.28
C GLY A 58 -8.43 -10.13 1.46
N ALA A 59 -8.05 -9.63 2.63
CA ALA A 59 -7.87 -10.43 3.84
C ALA A 59 -9.19 -10.77 4.56
N LEU A 60 -10.07 -9.79 4.75
CA LEU A 60 -11.34 -9.97 5.49
C LEU A 60 -12.50 -10.42 4.60
N PHE A 61 -12.76 -9.71 3.50
CA PHE A 61 -14.00 -9.90 2.73
C PHE A 61 -13.89 -11.01 1.67
N LEU A 62 -12.73 -11.13 1.00
CA LEU A 62 -12.53 -12.15 -0.03
C LEU A 62 -12.31 -13.56 0.54
N LYS A 63 -11.90 -13.66 1.81
CA LYS A 63 -11.82 -14.92 2.55
C LYS A 63 -13.21 -15.40 2.96
N ASN A 64 -14.08 -14.49 3.42
CA ASN A 64 -15.42 -14.82 3.92
C ASN A 64 -16.42 -15.14 2.78
N SER A 65 -16.28 -14.49 1.61
CA SER A 65 -17.12 -14.77 0.43
C SER A 65 -16.99 -16.20 -0.12
N ASN A 66 -15.89 -16.91 0.17
CA ASN A 66 -15.67 -18.28 -0.30
C ASN A 66 -16.00 -19.36 0.74
N ASP A 67 -16.38 -18.96 1.96
CA ASP A 67 -16.78 -19.89 3.03
C ASP A 67 -18.31 -20.10 3.07
N GLY A 68 -19.06 -19.21 2.39
CA GLY A 68 -20.52 -19.28 2.23
C GLY A 68 -21.01 -19.97 0.94
N LYS A 69 -20.14 -20.69 0.25
CA LYS A 69 -20.49 -21.59 -0.88
C LYS A 69 -19.81 -22.92 -0.73
#